data_AF-F4BW51-F1
#
_entry.id   AF-F4BW51-F1
#
_cell.length_a   1.000
_cell.length_b   1.000
_cell.length_c   1.000
_cell.angle_alpha   90.00
_cell.angle_beta   90.00
_cell.angle_gamma   90.00
#
_symmetry.space_group_name_H-M   'P 1'
#
loop_
_entity.id
_entity.type
_entity.pdbx_description
1 polymer ?
#
loop_
_entity_poly.entity_id
_entity_poly.type
_entity_poly.pdbx_seq_one_letter_code
_entity_poly.pdbx_strand_id
1 'polypeptide(L)'
;MRPAIFFDLTHTLLEKVNGQYYLYSDALETLKALRERGYRLGVISNLSEEVTVDEVHSFLEECRIASFIDPHLIVLSSEHPENIKKPDKRIFDRALEKSGLVKAENKAIFVTEEHEHILAARSYGWRAILKRNWGECQPEDGECVLSLTGLLILL
;
A
#
# COMPACT_ATOMS: atom_id res chain seq x y z
N MET A 1 10.45 -12.14 12.03
CA MET A 1 9.19 -11.76 11.36
C MET A 1 9.45 -11.45 9.90
N ARG A 2 8.56 -11.91 9.01
CA ARG A 2 8.64 -11.65 7.56
C ARG A 2 8.41 -10.16 7.25
N PRO A 3 9.08 -9.58 6.25
CA PRO A 3 8.79 -8.21 5.82
C PRO A 3 7.33 -8.09 5.35
N ALA A 4 6.78 -6.88 5.49
CA ALA A 4 5.43 -6.53 5.08
C ALA A 4 5.47 -5.38 4.08
N ILE A 5 4.77 -5.53 2.96
CA ILE A 5 4.54 -4.48 1.97
C ILE A 5 3.11 -4.00 2.14
N PHE A 6 2.95 -2.71 2.39
CA PHE A 6 1.66 -2.04 2.44
C PHE A 6 1.48 -1.23 1.18
N PHE A 7 0.39 -1.47 0.48
CA PHE A 7 0.02 -0.71 -0.70
C PHE A 7 -1.01 0.36 -0.36
N ASP A 8 -0.90 1.53 -0.99
CA ASP A 8 -2.07 2.35 -1.24
C ASP A 8 -3.05 1.60 -2.16
N LEU A 9 -4.33 1.99 -2.13
CA LEU A 9 -5.35 1.36 -2.98
C LEU A 9 -5.54 2.10 -4.29
N THR A 10 -6.31 3.19 -4.24
CA THR A 10 -6.65 3.96 -5.44
C THR A 10 -5.40 4.65 -5.97
N HIS A 11 -5.25 4.62 -7.29
CA HIS A 11 -4.10 5.07 -8.07
C HIS A 11 -2.78 4.31 -7.83
N THR A 12 -2.69 3.38 -6.87
CA THR A 12 -1.56 2.45 -6.74
C THR A 12 -1.87 1.06 -7.29
N LEU A 13 -2.75 0.30 -6.62
CA LEU A 13 -3.20 -1.02 -7.08
C LEU A 13 -4.34 -0.94 -8.09
N LEU A 14 -5.13 0.13 -7.99
CA LEU A 14 -6.33 0.34 -8.78
C LEU A 14 -6.26 1.67 -9.52
N GLU A 15 -6.76 1.76 -10.73
CA GLU A 15 -7.11 3.02 -11.37
C GLU A 15 -8.59 3.33 -11.19
N LYS A 16 -8.93 4.62 -11.19
CA LYS A 16 -10.32 5.08 -11.17
C LYS A 16 -10.66 5.75 -12.49
N VAL A 17 -11.54 5.14 -13.26
CA VAL A 17 -11.97 5.61 -14.59
C VAL A 17 -13.48 5.78 -14.59
N ASN A 18 -13.96 7.00 -14.88
CA ASN A 18 -15.40 7.32 -14.88
C ASN A 18 -16.16 6.89 -13.62
N GLY A 19 -15.51 7.00 -12.45
CA GLY A 19 -16.09 6.61 -11.16
C GLY A 19 -16.04 5.12 -10.84
N GLN A 20 -15.58 4.27 -11.76
CA GLN A 20 -15.38 2.84 -11.57
C GLN A 20 -13.91 2.54 -11.23
N TYR A 21 -13.68 1.49 -10.45
CA TYR A 21 -12.33 1.05 -10.08
C TYR A 21 -11.93 -0.16 -10.91
N TYR A 22 -10.70 -0.14 -11.43
CA TYR A 22 -10.11 -1.24 -12.18
C TYR A 22 -8.73 -1.54 -11.61
N LEU A 23 -8.37 -2.81 -11.48
CA LEU A 23 -6.98 -3.15 -11.16
C LEU A 23 -6.07 -2.73 -12.29
N TYR A 24 -4.88 -2.23 -11.96
CA TYR A 24 -3.81 -2.15 -12.94
C TYR A 24 -3.54 -3.54 -13.50
N SER A 25 -3.34 -3.63 -14.82
CA SER A 25 -3.26 -4.89 -15.56
C SER A 25 -2.17 -5.83 -15.04
N ASP A 26 -1.14 -5.30 -14.40
CA ASP A 26 -0.01 -6.03 -13.84
C ASP A 26 -0.06 -6.23 -12.32
N ALA A 27 -1.14 -5.80 -11.65
CA ALA A 27 -1.29 -5.90 -10.21
C ALA A 27 -1.32 -7.36 -9.73
N LEU A 28 -2.15 -8.20 -10.36
CA LEU A 28 -2.39 -9.57 -9.91
C LEU A 28 -1.11 -10.41 -9.88
N GLU A 29 -0.38 -10.43 -11.01
CA GLU A 29 0.86 -11.21 -11.13
C GLU A 29 1.96 -10.63 -10.23
N THR A 30 2.01 -9.31 -10.04
CA THR A 30 2.95 -8.69 -9.11
C THR A 30 2.68 -9.10 -7.66
N LEU A 31 1.43 -9.01 -7.19
CA LEU A 31 1.05 -9.40 -5.84
C LEU A 31 1.36 -10.88 -5.57
N LYS A 32 1.07 -11.75 -6.55
CA LYS A 32 1.42 -13.16 -6.50
C LYS A 32 2.93 -13.37 -6.37
N ALA A 33 3.73 -12.75 -7.23
CA ALA A 33 5.19 -12.88 -7.21
C ALA A 33 5.80 -12.37 -5.89
N LEU A 34 5.30 -11.27 -5.33
CA LEU A 34 5.75 -10.76 -4.04
C LEU A 34 5.40 -11.71 -2.88
N ARG A 35 4.22 -12.34 -2.90
CA ARG A 35 3.87 -13.40 -1.93
C ARG A 35 4.81 -14.60 -2.03
N GLU A 36 5.13 -15.04 -3.24
CA GLU A 36 6.07 -16.15 -3.50
C GLU A 36 7.49 -15.82 -3.04
N ARG A 37 7.90 -14.54 -3.08
CA ARG A 37 9.16 -14.04 -2.49
C ARG A 37 9.14 -13.96 -0.96
N GLY A 38 8.01 -14.27 -0.32
CA GLY A 38 7.89 -14.36 1.13
C GLY A 38 7.44 -13.08 1.82
N TYR A 39 7.01 -12.06 1.07
CA TYR A 39 6.42 -10.84 1.65
C TYR A 39 4.99 -11.11 2.15
N ARG A 40 4.65 -10.47 3.27
CA ARG A 40 3.24 -10.30 3.68
C ARG A 40 2.71 -9.04 3.00
N LEU A 41 1.52 -9.08 2.45
CA LEU A 41 0.96 -7.93 1.74
C LEU A 41 -0.21 -7.36 2.54
N GLY A 42 -0.23 -6.04 2.68
CA GLY A 42 -1.25 -5.28 3.39
C GLY A 42 -1.66 -4.06 2.59
N VAL A 43 -2.60 -3.31 3.16
CA VAL A 43 -3.16 -2.11 2.57
C VAL A 43 -3.18 -1.00 3.62
N ILE A 44 -2.80 0.22 3.23
CA ILE A 44 -3.09 1.44 3.99
C ILE A 44 -3.90 2.36 3.09
N SER A 45 -5.15 2.65 3.44
CA SER A 45 -6.05 3.44 2.59
C SER A 45 -6.75 4.57 3.34
N ASN A 46 -6.82 5.74 2.72
CA ASN A 46 -7.67 6.83 3.20
C ASN A 46 -9.08 6.63 2.62
N LEU A 47 -10.09 6.48 3.47
CA LEU A 47 -11.49 6.26 3.07
C LEU A 47 -12.43 7.29 3.72
N SER A 48 -13.67 7.35 3.24
CA SER A 48 -14.74 8.02 3.97
C SER A 48 -15.05 7.28 5.26
N GLU A 49 -15.54 7.99 6.27
CA GLU A 49 -15.79 7.47 7.63
C GLU A 49 -16.83 6.34 7.65
N GLU A 50 -17.69 6.32 6.64
CA GLU A 50 -18.76 5.33 6.49
C GLU A 50 -18.26 3.97 5.99
N VAL A 51 -17.05 3.89 5.42
CA VAL A 51 -16.53 2.65 4.84
C VAL A 51 -15.84 1.80 5.91
N THR A 52 -16.32 0.58 6.04
CA THR A 52 -15.88 -0.45 6.99
C THR A 52 -14.77 -1.33 6.41
N VAL A 53 -14.07 -2.06 7.29
CA VAL A 53 -13.07 -3.07 6.89
C VAL A 53 -13.70 -4.20 6.07
N ASP A 54 -14.92 -4.60 6.41
CA ASP A 54 -15.63 -5.67 5.69
C ASP A 54 -15.99 -5.24 4.26
N GLU A 55 -16.43 -3.99 4.06
CA GLU A 55 -16.67 -3.46 2.71
C GLU A 55 -15.39 -3.39 1.87
N VAL A 56 -14.27 -3.00 2.48
CA VAL A 56 -12.96 -3.05 1.79
C VAL A 56 -12.59 -4.48 1.47
N HIS A 57 -12.81 -5.44 2.38
CA HIS A 57 -12.53 -6.84 2.12
C HIS A 57 -13.37 -7.38 0.96
N SER A 58 -14.68 -7.12 0.95
CA SER A 58 -15.57 -7.49 -0.16
C SER A 58 -15.13 -6.84 -1.48
N PHE A 59 -14.71 -5.58 -1.45
CA PHE A 59 -14.17 -4.92 -2.64
C PHE A 59 -12.88 -5.57 -3.14
N LEU A 60 -11.98 -6.01 -2.25
CA LEU A 60 -10.78 -6.77 -2.64
C LEU A 60 -11.12 -8.16 -3.20
N GLU A 61 -12.21 -8.79 -2.75
CA GLU A 61 -12.72 -10.06 -3.30
C GLU A 61 -13.27 -9.87 -4.72
N GLU A 62 -14.05 -8.82 -4.95
CA GLU A 62 -14.55 -8.45 -6.28
C GLU A 62 -13.39 -8.17 -7.26
N CYS A 63 -12.34 -7.52 -6.77
CA CYS A 63 -11.10 -7.31 -7.50
C CYS A 63 -10.25 -8.58 -7.64
N ARG A 64 -10.61 -9.70 -7.00
CA ARG A 64 -9.87 -10.97 -7.01
C ARG A 64 -8.45 -10.90 -6.43
N ILE A 65 -8.20 -9.93 -5.54
CA ILE A 65 -6.90 -9.76 -4.87
C ILE A 65 -6.92 -10.04 -3.37
N ALA A 66 -8.10 -10.24 -2.77
CA ALA A 66 -8.25 -10.52 -1.34
C ALA A 66 -7.35 -11.67 -0.85
N SER A 67 -7.16 -12.73 -1.65
CA SER A 67 -6.34 -13.89 -1.28
C SER A 67 -4.83 -13.59 -1.16
N PHE A 68 -4.35 -12.49 -1.74
CA PHE A 68 -2.95 -12.06 -1.61
C PHE A 68 -2.73 -11.14 -0.40
N ILE A 69 -3.76 -10.38 -0.04
CA ILE A 69 -3.73 -9.45 1.09
C ILE A 69 -3.96 -10.21 2.39
N ASP A 70 -3.13 -9.94 3.39
CA ASP A 70 -3.35 -10.43 4.74
C ASP A 70 -4.46 -9.59 5.39
N PRO A 71 -5.62 -10.17 5.78
CA PRO A 71 -6.72 -9.42 6.37
C PRO A 71 -6.32 -8.67 7.65
N HIS A 72 -5.31 -9.14 8.38
CA HIS A 72 -4.80 -8.45 9.56
C HIS A 72 -3.96 -7.21 9.20
N LEU A 73 -3.51 -7.07 7.95
CA LEU A 73 -2.69 -5.95 7.48
C LEU A 73 -3.47 -4.91 6.66
N ILE A 74 -4.80 -4.94 6.74
CA ILE A 74 -5.65 -3.86 6.21
C ILE A 74 -5.72 -2.76 7.27
N VAL A 75 -5.37 -1.53 6.90
CA VAL A 75 -5.40 -0.34 7.76
C VAL A 75 -6.14 0.78 7.04
N LEU A 76 -7.26 1.20 7.62
CA LEU A 76 -8.12 2.23 7.04
C LEU A 76 -8.08 3.50 7.90
N SER A 77 -8.19 4.67 7.28
CA SER A 77 -8.28 5.93 8.03
C SER A 77 -9.51 5.96 8.97
N SER A 78 -10.60 5.31 8.56
CA SER A 78 -11.84 5.18 9.34
C SER A 78 -11.70 4.28 10.58
N GLU A 79 -10.60 3.53 10.76
CA GLU A 79 -10.37 2.76 11.99
C GLU A 79 -10.11 3.64 13.21
N HIS A 80 -9.70 4.90 13.00
CA HIS A 80 -9.47 5.83 14.08
C HIS A 80 -10.70 6.75 14.27
N PRO A 81 -11.16 7.04 15.50
CA PRO A 81 -12.29 7.94 15.74
C PRO A 81 -12.13 9.35 15.15
N GLU A 82 -10.89 9.81 15.01
CA GLU A 82 -10.53 11.10 14.39
C GLU A 82 -10.33 11.01 12.86
N ASN A 83 -10.61 9.86 12.23
CA ASN A 83 -10.39 9.61 10.81
C ASN A 83 -8.98 9.99 10.33
N ILE A 84 -7.97 9.45 11.01
CA ILE A 84 -6.55 9.77 10.74
C ILE A 84 -6.16 9.26 9.36
N LYS A 85 -5.72 10.17 8.50
CA LYS A 85 -5.33 9.89 7.12
C LYS A 85 -3.82 9.96 6.93
N LYS A 86 -3.29 9.22 5.97
CA LYS A 86 -1.96 9.50 5.42
C LYS A 86 -1.92 10.97 4.97
N PRO A 87 -0.82 11.71 5.21
CA PRO A 87 0.49 11.25 5.71
C PRO A 87 0.68 11.21 7.24
N ASP A 88 -0.36 11.33 8.07
CA ASP A 88 -0.22 11.34 9.54
C ASP A 88 0.47 10.07 10.05
N LYS A 89 1.53 10.22 10.85
CA LYS A 89 2.34 9.12 11.40
C LYS A 89 1.51 8.04 12.09
N ARG A 90 0.40 8.41 12.74
CA ARG A 90 -0.43 7.49 13.51
C ARG A 90 -1.02 6.36 12.66
N ILE A 91 -1.30 6.57 11.37
CA ILE A 91 -1.78 5.49 10.48
C ILE A 91 -0.65 4.49 10.15
N PHE A 92 0.58 4.97 10.02
CA PHE A 92 1.76 4.12 9.81
C PHE A 92 2.12 3.36 11.09
N ASP A 93 2.01 3.99 12.25
CA ASP A 93 2.21 3.34 13.54
C ASP A 93 1.20 2.19 13.74
N ARG A 94 -0.07 2.41 13.36
CA ARG A 94 -1.08 1.37 13.36
C ARG A 94 -0.74 0.21 12.42
N ALA A 95 -0.26 0.50 11.21
CA ALA A 95 0.19 -0.54 10.28
C ALA A 95 1.38 -1.34 10.82
N LEU A 96 2.32 -0.66 11.47
CA LEU A 96 3.46 -1.30 12.11
C LEU A 96 3.03 -2.22 13.25
N GLU A 97 2.11 -1.77 14.11
CA GLU A 97 1.52 -2.54 15.19
C GLU A 97 0.84 -3.82 14.65
N LYS A 98 -0.07 -3.69 13.67
CA LYS A 98 -0.75 -4.84 13.06
C LYS A 98 0.23 -5.80 12.36
N SER A 99 1.33 -5.29 11.81
CA SER A 99 2.37 -6.15 11.22
C SER A 99 3.16 -6.99 12.24
N GLY A 100 3.05 -6.65 13.53
CA GLY A 100 3.84 -7.18 14.63
C GLY A 100 5.30 -6.73 14.61
N LEU A 101 5.74 -5.94 13.62
CA LEU A 101 7.12 -5.48 13.52
C LEU A 101 7.44 -4.49 14.65
N VAL A 102 8.57 -4.69 15.32
CA VAL A 102 9.02 -3.80 16.40
C VAL A 102 9.51 -2.44 15.86
N LYS A 103 10.05 -2.43 14.64
CA LYS A 103 10.54 -1.25 13.93
C LYS A 103 10.28 -1.39 12.43
N ALA A 104 10.06 -0.26 11.77
CA ALA A 104 9.80 -0.22 10.34
C ALA A 104 11.05 -0.65 9.54
N GLU A 105 12.14 0.12 9.64
CA GLU A 105 13.43 -0.14 8.96
C GLU A 105 13.20 -0.67 7.52
N ASN A 106 13.95 -1.70 7.10
CA ASN A 106 13.80 -2.32 5.79
C ASN A 106 12.69 -3.37 5.74
N LYS A 107 11.89 -3.55 6.82
CA LYS A 107 10.89 -4.62 6.94
C LYS A 107 9.46 -4.14 6.73
N ALA A 108 9.19 -2.86 6.95
CA ALA A 108 7.91 -2.23 6.62
C ALA A 108 8.11 -1.36 5.38
N ILE A 109 7.49 -1.77 4.27
CA ILE A 109 7.63 -1.13 2.96
C ILE A 109 6.29 -0.53 2.60
N PHE A 110 6.26 0.75 2.24
CA PHE A 110 5.06 1.42 1.74
C PHE A 110 5.17 1.72 0.26
N VAL A 111 4.15 1.35 -0.53
CA VAL A 111 4.07 1.61 -1.97
C VAL A 111 2.87 2.49 -2.24
N THR A 112 3.11 3.65 -2.86
CA THR A 112 2.07 4.63 -3.19
C THR A 112 2.49 5.42 -4.43
N GLU A 113 1.52 6.02 -5.12
CA GLU A 113 1.76 7.00 -6.19
C GLU A 113 1.96 8.43 -5.65
N GLU A 114 1.65 8.68 -4.37
CA GLU A 114 1.64 10.02 -3.78
C GLU A 114 2.99 10.36 -3.14
N HIS A 115 3.67 11.37 -3.70
CA HIS A 115 5.02 11.75 -3.29
C HIS A 115 5.06 12.30 -1.85
N GLU A 116 4.02 13.03 -1.41
CA GLU A 116 3.95 13.52 -0.03
C GLU A 116 3.95 12.35 0.99
N HIS A 117 3.21 11.28 0.68
CA HIS A 117 3.17 10.09 1.52
C HIS A 117 4.52 9.34 1.53
N ILE A 118 5.25 9.32 0.42
CA ILE A 118 6.61 8.75 0.35
C ILE A 118 7.55 9.48 1.30
N LEU A 119 7.58 10.81 1.25
CA LEU A 119 8.44 11.63 2.12
C LEU A 119 8.10 11.41 3.60
N ALA A 120 6.80 11.40 3.93
CA ALA A 120 6.34 11.17 5.29
C ALA A 120 6.74 9.77 5.80
N ALA A 121 6.44 8.71 5.05
CA ALA A 121 6.78 7.34 5.43
C ALA A 121 8.30 7.18 5.68
N ARG A 122 9.14 7.74 4.81
CA ARG A 122 10.60 7.74 4.97
C ARG A 122 11.04 8.47 6.24
N SER A 123 10.42 9.61 6.55
CA SER A 123 10.69 10.35 7.80
C SER A 123 10.33 9.56 9.07
N TYR A 124 9.40 8.60 8.97
CA TYR A 124 9.02 7.69 10.05
C TYR A 124 9.87 6.40 10.08
N GLY A 125 10.89 6.31 9.22
CA GLY A 125 11.82 5.18 9.16
C GLY A 125 11.30 3.97 8.36
N TRP A 126 10.23 4.14 7.57
CA TRP A 126 9.78 3.13 6.62
C TRP A 126 10.61 3.20 5.33
N ARG A 127 10.83 2.04 4.70
CA ARG A 127 11.19 2.03 3.28
C ARG A 127 9.94 2.40 2.47
N ALA A 128 10.06 3.30 1.50
CA ALA A 128 8.92 3.70 0.68
C ALA A 128 9.32 3.79 -0.80
N ILE A 129 8.49 3.20 -1.67
CA ILE A 129 8.71 3.09 -3.11
C ILE A 129 7.59 3.82 -3.82
N LEU A 130 7.96 4.81 -4.65
CA LEU A 130 7.01 5.56 -5.45
C LEU A 130 6.59 4.72 -6.67
N LYS A 131 5.29 4.46 -6.82
CA LYS A 131 4.72 3.89 -8.04
C LYS A 131 4.15 5.03 -8.90
N ARG A 132 4.99 5.59 -9.75
CA ARG A 132 4.67 6.78 -10.54
C ARG A 132 3.75 6.40 -11.71
N ASN A 133 2.56 7.00 -11.76
CA ASN A 133 1.58 6.76 -12.82
C ASN A 133 1.85 7.57 -14.10
N TRP A 134 2.59 8.68 -13.99
CA TRP A 134 2.81 9.61 -15.10
C TRP A 134 4.22 10.22 -15.04
N GLY A 135 4.80 10.43 -16.22
CA GLY A 135 6.15 10.96 -16.36
C GLY A 135 7.23 9.92 -16.05
N GLU A 136 8.44 10.40 -15.82
CA GLU A 136 9.62 9.57 -15.54
C GLU A 136 10.02 9.66 -14.07
N CYS A 137 10.57 8.58 -13.53
CA CYS A 137 11.19 8.60 -12.21
C CYS A 137 12.38 9.56 -12.20
N GLN A 138 12.40 10.47 -11.23
CA GLN A 138 13.48 11.44 -11.07
C GLN A 138 14.44 10.99 -9.96
N PRO A 139 15.71 11.44 -9.96
CA PRO A 139 16.67 11.10 -8.91
C PRO A 139 16.17 11.41 -7.49
N GLU A 140 15.43 12.50 -7.31
CA GLU A 140 14.85 12.91 -6.03
C GLU A 140 13.74 11.98 -5.51
N ASP A 141 13.09 11.21 -6.39
CA ASP A 141 12.07 10.23 -5.98
C ASP A 141 12.70 9.08 -5.18
N GLY A 142 14.01 8.84 -5.33
CA GLY A 142 14.70 7.69 -4.76
C GLY A 142 14.23 6.38 -5.40
N GLU A 143 13.74 5.44 -4.59
CA GLU A 143 13.14 4.22 -5.13
C GLU A 143 11.81 4.54 -5.82
N CYS A 144 11.79 4.40 -7.14
CA CYS A 144 10.64 4.69 -7.99
C CYS A 144 10.50 3.65 -9.10
N VAL A 145 9.26 3.30 -9.42
CA VAL A 145 8.88 2.39 -10.50
C VAL A 145 7.72 2.98 -11.29
N LEU A 146 7.66 2.66 -12.58
CA LEU A 146 6.58 3.12 -13.48
C LEU A 146 5.41 2.12 -13.58
N SER A 147 5.55 0.95 -12.97
CA SER A 147 4.55 -0.12 -12.97
C SER A 147 4.66 -0.98 -11.70
N LEU A 148 3.63 -1.75 -11.38
CA LEU A 148 3.69 -2.66 -10.24
C LEU A 148 4.72 -3.76 -10.50
N THR A 149 4.84 -4.26 -11.73
CA THR A 149 5.87 -5.25 -12.11
C THR A 149 7.29 -4.71 -11.87
N GLY A 150 7.50 -3.41 -12.02
CA GLY A 150 8.78 -2.76 -11.71
C GLY A 150 9.23 -2.98 -10.26
N LEU A 151 8.29 -3.18 -9.32
CA LEU A 151 8.59 -3.50 -7.93
C LEU A 151 9.42 -4.79 -7.79
N LEU A 152 9.25 -5.74 -8.71
CA LEU A 152 9.96 -7.02 -8.71
C LEU A 152 11.47 -6.88 -8.99
N ILE A 153 11.94 -5.71 -9.42
CA ILE A 153 13.36 -5.40 -9.55
C ILE A 153 13.94 -4.95 -8.19
N LEU A 154 13.11 -4.37 -7.33
CA LEU A 154 13.51 -3.76 -6.05
C LEU A 154 13.24 -4.64 -4.81
N LEU A 155 12.35 -5.62 -4.94
CA LEU A 155 11.77 -6.41 -3.83
C LEU A 155 11.81 -7.90 -4.08
#